data_AF-A0A960H473-F1
#
_entry.id   AF-A0A960H473-F1
#
_cell.length_a   1.000
_cell.length_b   1.000
_cell.length_c   1.000
_cell.angle_alpha   90.00
_cell.angle_beta   90.00
_cell.angle_gamma   90.00
#
_symmetry.space_group_name_H-M   'P 1'
#
loop_
_entity.id
_entity.type
_entity.pdbx_description
1 polymer ?
#
loop_
_entity_poly.entity_id
_entity_poly.type
_entity_poly.pdbx_seq_one_letter_code
_entity_poly.pdbx_strand_id
1 'polypeptide(L)'
;MKRLLAGLATITAIAAVVALAVGLFRGSFTKTVPVTVISDRAGLVMNPDAKVKLNGAQVGKVASIETMSNGGAALHLDLDPSLVDIIPANVGAEITSSTVFGSKFVDLVPPANPSAQPVRANQVIEGNRVTVEINTVFQQLVSVLSQIEPA
;
A
#
# COMPACT_ATOMS: atom_id res chain seq x y z
N MET A 1 40.85 10.80 -31.02
CA MET A 1 39.37 10.90 -30.95
C MET A 1 38.65 9.55 -30.89
N LYS A 2 38.97 8.54 -31.72
CA LYS A 2 38.27 7.23 -31.69
C LYS A 2 38.27 6.52 -30.31
N ARG A 3 39.38 6.58 -29.56
CA ARG A 3 39.49 6.02 -28.20
C ARG A 3 38.62 6.72 -27.16
N LEU A 4 38.47 8.05 -27.27
CA LEU A 4 37.61 8.84 -26.38
C LEU A 4 36.13 8.55 -26.64
N LEU A 5 35.75 8.42 -27.92
CA LEU A 5 34.39 8.03 -28.31
C LEU A 5 34.05 6.62 -27.82
N ALA A 6 34.97 5.66 -27.96
CA ALA A 6 34.78 4.30 -27.46
C ALA A 6 34.66 4.27 -25.92
N GLY A 7 35.49 5.05 -25.21
CA GLY A 7 35.39 5.18 -23.75
C GLY A 7 34.06 5.76 -23.29
N LEU A 8 33.60 6.84 -23.93
CA LEU A 8 32.31 7.45 -23.62
C LEU A 8 31.15 6.49 -23.90
N ALA A 9 31.17 5.80 -25.05
CA ALA A 9 30.15 4.83 -25.42
C ALA A 9 30.03 3.70 -24.38
N THR A 10 31.16 3.17 -23.89
CA THR A 10 31.17 2.13 -22.85
C THR A 10 30.57 2.63 -21.54
N ILE A 11 30.92 3.85 -21.10
CA ILE A 11 30.36 4.45 -19.88
C ILE A 11 28.85 4.63 -20.02
N THR A 12 28.38 5.15 -21.15
CA THR A 12 26.95 5.31 -21.43
C THR A 12 26.23 3.97 -21.44
N ALA A 13 26.82 2.93 -22.05
CA ALA A 13 26.26 1.59 -22.06
C ALA A 13 26.12 1.01 -20.64
N ILE A 14 27.15 1.15 -19.79
CA ILE A 14 27.09 0.71 -18.40
C ILE A 14 25.99 1.48 -17.63
N ALA A 15 25.94 2.80 -17.77
CA ALA A 15 24.91 3.61 -17.12
C ALA A 15 23.49 3.21 -17.56
N ALA A 16 23.30 2.90 -18.84
CA ALA A 16 22.03 2.43 -19.38
C ALA A 16 21.63 1.05 -18.81
N VAL A 17 22.57 0.11 -18.70
CA VAL A 17 22.34 -1.21 -18.10
C VAL A 17 21.95 -1.08 -16.63
N VAL A 18 22.65 -0.25 -15.87
CA VAL A 18 22.32 0.02 -14.45
C VAL A 18 20.95 0.66 -14.32
N ALA A 19 20.65 1.68 -15.13
CA ALA A 19 19.34 2.34 -15.12
C ALA A 19 18.21 1.37 -15.48
N LEU A 20 18.41 0.51 -16.48
CA LEU A 20 17.46 -0.51 -16.87
C LEU A 20 17.23 -1.53 -15.74
N ALA A 21 18.29 -2.01 -15.10
CA ALA A 21 18.20 -2.94 -13.98
C ALA A 21 17.42 -2.32 -12.80
N VAL A 22 17.69 -1.06 -12.47
CA VAL A 22 16.94 -0.32 -11.43
C VAL A 22 15.46 -0.19 -11.80
N GLY A 23 15.15 0.17 -13.05
CA GLY A 23 13.77 0.30 -13.51
C GLY A 23 12.99 -1.03 -13.49
N LEU A 24 13.65 -2.13 -13.88
CA LEU A 24 13.08 -3.47 -13.81
C LEU A 24 12.84 -3.91 -12.37
N PHE A 25 13.79 -3.65 -11.46
CA PHE A 25 13.66 -4.01 -10.05
C PHE A 25 12.53 -3.25 -9.34
N ARG A 26 12.30 -1.98 -9.72
CA ARG A 26 11.19 -1.17 -9.21
C ARG A 26 9.83 -1.50 -9.84
N GLY A 27 9.81 -2.30 -10.90
CA GLY A 27 8.60 -2.58 -11.68
C GLY A 27 8.10 -1.36 -12.49
N SER A 28 8.97 -0.40 -12.81
CA SER A 28 8.60 0.86 -13.50
C SER A 28 8.05 0.66 -14.92
N PHE A 29 8.12 -0.55 -15.46
CA PHE A 29 7.62 -0.93 -16.78
C PHE A 29 6.37 -1.82 -16.73
N THR A 30 5.83 -2.08 -15.53
CA THR A 30 4.64 -2.91 -15.34
C THR A 30 3.39 -2.05 -15.46
N LYS A 31 2.40 -2.52 -16.23
CA LYS A 31 1.08 -1.87 -16.29
C LYS A 31 0.30 -2.16 -15.01
N THR A 32 -0.28 -1.14 -14.42
CA THR A 32 -1.08 -1.24 -13.19
C THR A 32 -2.37 -0.45 -13.35
N VAL A 33 -3.37 -0.78 -12.53
CA VAL A 33 -4.60 0.02 -12.39
C VAL A 33 -4.50 0.81 -11.10
N PRO A 34 -4.28 2.14 -11.16
CA PRO A 34 -4.10 2.97 -9.98
C PRO A 34 -5.42 3.14 -9.23
N VAL A 35 -5.42 3.00 -7.91
CA VAL A 35 -6.59 3.22 -7.04
C VAL A 35 -6.10 3.87 -5.75
N THR A 36 -6.89 4.76 -5.15
CA THR A 36 -6.50 5.43 -3.90
C THR A 36 -7.39 4.97 -2.74
N VAL A 37 -6.78 4.58 -1.63
CA VAL A 37 -7.49 4.34 -0.37
C VAL A 37 -7.28 5.52 0.57
N ILE A 38 -8.38 6.10 1.03
CA ILE A 38 -8.37 7.16 2.03
C ILE A 38 -8.60 6.53 3.41
N SER A 39 -7.74 6.86 4.37
CA SER A 39 -7.81 6.31 5.72
C SER A 39 -7.53 7.40 6.77
N ASP A 40 -8.09 7.21 7.97
CA ASP A 40 -7.83 8.11 9.12
C ASP A 40 -6.34 8.11 9.53
N ARG A 41 -5.59 7.06 9.17
CA ARG A 41 -4.16 6.93 9.40
C ARG A 41 -3.59 5.82 8.51
N ALA A 42 -2.32 5.95 8.12
CA ALA A 42 -1.63 4.91 7.34
C ALA A 42 -1.48 3.57 8.08
N GLY A 43 -1.59 3.57 9.42
CA GLY A 43 -1.32 2.43 10.30
C GLY A 43 0.16 2.34 10.68
N LEU A 44 0.46 1.87 11.91
CA LEU A 44 1.84 1.66 12.34
C LEU A 44 2.51 0.62 11.40
N VAL A 45 3.66 0.96 10.80
CA VAL A 45 4.45 0.07 9.90
C VAL A 45 3.79 -0.26 8.54
N MET A 46 3.02 0.69 7.98
CA MET A 46 2.67 0.63 6.56
C MET A 46 3.86 1.09 5.70
N ASN A 47 4.19 0.33 4.66
CA ASN A 47 5.33 0.59 3.78
C ASN A 47 4.92 0.62 2.31
N PRO A 48 5.63 1.37 1.46
CA PRO A 48 5.60 1.12 0.03
C PRO A 48 5.92 -0.35 -0.28
N ASP A 49 5.36 -0.86 -1.36
CA ASP A 49 5.36 -2.28 -1.77
C ASP A 49 4.64 -3.24 -0.81
N ALA A 50 3.91 -2.73 0.20
CA ALA A 50 3.00 -3.55 1.00
C ALA A 50 1.93 -4.20 0.10
N LYS A 51 1.51 -5.41 0.46
CA LYS A 51 0.58 -6.20 -0.36
C LYS A 51 -0.81 -5.54 -0.34
N VAL A 52 -1.50 -5.62 -1.47
CA VAL A 52 -2.95 -5.42 -1.54
C VAL A 52 -3.58 -6.78 -1.79
N LYS A 53 -4.54 -7.17 -0.97
CA LYS A 53 -5.16 -8.51 -1.01
C LYS A 53 -6.66 -8.43 -1.22
N LEU A 54 -7.22 -9.50 -1.76
CA LEU A 54 -8.65 -9.77 -1.84
C LEU A 54 -8.83 -11.24 -1.42
N ASN A 55 -9.63 -11.50 -0.39
CA ASN A 55 -9.85 -12.86 0.14
C ASN A 55 -8.52 -13.60 0.44
N GLY A 56 -7.51 -12.87 0.94
CA GLY A 56 -6.18 -13.40 1.27
C GLY A 56 -5.21 -13.57 0.09
N ALA A 57 -5.68 -13.51 -1.15
CA ALA A 57 -4.84 -13.55 -2.35
C ALA A 57 -4.31 -12.15 -2.69
N GLN A 58 -3.05 -12.04 -3.11
CA GLN A 58 -2.49 -10.74 -3.51
C GLN A 58 -3.02 -10.33 -4.89
N VAL A 59 -3.58 -9.12 -4.97
CA VAL A 59 -4.15 -8.53 -6.20
C VAL A 59 -3.47 -7.22 -6.61
N GLY A 60 -2.49 -6.77 -5.84
CA GLY A 60 -1.75 -5.54 -6.11
C GLY A 60 -0.72 -5.22 -5.03
N LYS A 61 -0.30 -3.97 -5.00
CA LYS A 61 0.63 -3.43 -3.99
C LYS A 61 0.36 -1.95 -3.70
N VAL A 62 0.85 -1.48 -2.56
CA VAL A 62 0.90 -0.06 -2.22
C VAL A 62 2.07 0.58 -2.98
N ALA A 63 1.78 1.50 -3.88
CA ALA A 63 2.78 2.23 -4.65
C ALA A 63 3.43 3.36 -3.82
N SER A 64 2.61 4.12 -3.11
CA SER A 64 3.07 5.21 -2.24
C SER A 64 2.06 5.53 -1.15
N ILE A 65 2.53 6.26 -0.13
CA ILE A 65 1.75 6.68 1.02
C ILE A 65 1.94 8.18 1.13
N GLU A 66 0.83 8.92 1.15
CA GLU A 66 0.81 10.37 1.29
C GLU A 66 0.11 10.74 2.60
N THR A 67 0.78 11.56 3.39
CA THR A 67 0.19 12.13 4.62
C THR A 67 -0.67 13.32 4.24
N MET A 68 -1.95 13.29 4.63
CA MET A 68 -2.88 14.38 4.37
C MET A 68 -2.81 15.46 5.46
N SER A 69 -3.21 16.68 5.10
CA SER A 69 -3.18 17.85 6.00
C SER A 69 -4.11 17.72 7.22
N ASN A 70 -5.15 16.89 7.12
CA ASN A 70 -6.08 16.59 8.21
C ASN A 70 -5.55 15.50 9.18
N GLY A 71 -4.32 15.01 9.00
CA GLY A 71 -3.74 13.92 9.80
C GLY A 71 -4.05 12.51 9.28
N GLY A 72 -4.88 12.38 8.24
CA GLY A 72 -5.16 11.13 7.55
C GLY A 72 -4.03 10.68 6.61
N ALA A 73 -4.24 9.55 5.93
CA ALA A 73 -3.33 9.05 4.90
C ALA A 73 -4.05 8.60 3.63
N ALA A 74 -3.49 8.97 2.49
CA ALA A 74 -3.86 8.46 1.18
C ALA A 74 -2.85 7.39 0.76
N LEU A 75 -3.33 6.16 0.59
CA LEU A 75 -2.53 5.05 0.09
C LEU A 75 -2.82 4.92 -1.40
N HIS A 76 -1.79 5.14 -2.22
CA HIS A 76 -1.88 4.94 -3.66
C HIS A 76 -1.55 3.48 -3.97
N LEU A 77 -2.49 2.78 -4.58
CA LEU A 77 -2.42 1.35 -4.87
C LEU A 77 -2.20 1.13 -6.36
N ASP A 78 -1.35 0.16 -6.67
CA ASP A 78 -1.17 -0.39 -8.00
C ASP A 78 -1.81 -1.79 -8.03
N LEU A 79 -2.99 -1.89 -8.65
CA LEU A 79 -3.67 -3.17 -8.82
C LEU A 79 -3.21 -3.89 -10.09
N ASP A 80 -3.18 -5.21 -10.06
CA ASP A 80 -2.87 -6.05 -11.21
C ASP A 80 -4.03 -5.98 -12.23
N PRO A 81 -3.80 -5.48 -13.46
CA PRO A 81 -4.85 -5.38 -14.47
C PRO A 81 -5.55 -6.69 -14.80
N SER A 82 -4.86 -7.84 -14.64
CA SER A 82 -5.44 -9.16 -14.89
C SER A 82 -6.42 -9.63 -13.81
N LEU A 83 -6.42 -8.97 -12.64
CA LEU A 83 -7.25 -9.30 -11.49
C LEU A 83 -8.27 -8.20 -11.15
N VAL A 84 -8.27 -7.08 -11.88
CA VAL A 84 -9.18 -5.95 -11.60
C VAL A 84 -10.65 -6.31 -11.87
N ASP A 85 -10.91 -7.16 -12.85
CA ASP A 85 -12.28 -7.55 -13.24
C ASP A 85 -13.02 -8.33 -12.14
N ILE A 86 -12.31 -8.94 -11.19
CA ILE A 86 -12.89 -9.66 -10.05
C ILE A 86 -13.06 -8.79 -8.80
N ILE A 87 -12.55 -7.54 -8.82
CA ILE A 87 -12.65 -6.60 -7.69
C ILE A 87 -13.88 -5.72 -7.91
N PRO A 88 -14.93 -5.82 -7.06
CA PRO A 88 -16.13 -5.01 -7.22
C PRO A 88 -15.85 -3.50 -7.07
N ALA A 89 -16.57 -2.65 -7.80
CA ALA A 89 -16.44 -1.20 -7.71
C ALA A 89 -16.82 -0.63 -6.33
N ASN A 90 -17.58 -1.36 -5.53
CA ASN A 90 -17.98 -0.95 -4.17
C ASN A 90 -17.23 -1.72 -3.09
N VAL A 91 -16.03 -2.21 -3.39
CA VAL A 91 -15.15 -2.87 -2.41
C VAL A 91 -14.71 -1.90 -1.33
N GLY A 92 -14.69 -2.36 -0.08
CA GLY A 92 -14.08 -1.63 1.04
C GLY A 92 -12.58 -1.92 1.14
N ALA A 93 -11.88 -1.16 1.98
CA ALA A 93 -10.47 -1.42 2.28
C ALA A 93 -10.21 -1.38 3.78
N GLU A 94 -9.41 -2.32 4.28
CA GLU A 94 -8.94 -2.37 5.66
C GLU A 94 -7.41 -2.42 5.69
N ILE A 95 -6.80 -1.77 6.68
CA ILE A 95 -5.36 -1.83 6.92
C ILE A 95 -5.09 -2.79 8.07
N THR A 96 -4.52 -3.96 7.77
CA THR A 96 -4.38 -5.05 8.74
C THR A 96 -3.04 -5.78 8.60
N SER A 97 -2.76 -6.73 9.49
CA SER A 97 -1.57 -7.60 9.47
C SER A 97 -1.94 -9.04 9.80
N SER A 98 -1.20 -10.01 9.26
CA SER A 98 -1.47 -11.43 9.51
C SER A 98 -1.00 -11.89 10.89
N THR A 99 -0.14 -11.10 11.54
CA THR A 99 0.35 -11.32 12.90
C THR A 99 0.39 -9.99 13.65
N VAL A 100 0.54 -10.05 14.97
CA VAL A 100 0.59 -8.86 15.85
C VAL A 100 1.77 -7.94 15.51
N PHE A 101 2.91 -8.50 15.08
CA PHE A 101 4.14 -7.76 14.76
C PHE A 101 4.47 -7.75 13.26
N GLY A 102 3.58 -8.32 12.44
CA GLY A 102 3.79 -8.41 10.99
C GLY A 102 3.62 -7.06 10.31
N SER A 103 4.25 -6.91 9.14
CA SER A 103 4.03 -5.74 8.30
C SER A 103 2.56 -5.61 7.92
N LYS A 104 2.09 -4.35 7.84
CA LYS A 104 0.73 -4.06 7.42
C LYS A 104 0.56 -4.28 5.92
N PHE A 105 -0.66 -4.62 5.53
CA PHE A 105 -1.11 -4.74 4.16
C PHE A 105 -2.53 -4.16 4.03
N VAL A 106 -2.95 -3.88 2.81
CA VAL A 106 -4.32 -3.46 2.50
C VAL A 106 -5.13 -4.69 2.14
N ASP A 107 -6.22 -4.94 2.86
CA ASP A 107 -7.19 -5.98 2.55
C ASP A 107 -8.41 -5.34 1.90
N LEU A 108 -8.71 -5.73 0.67
CA LEU A 108 -9.91 -5.33 -0.04
C LEU A 108 -11.03 -6.26 0.41
N VAL A 109 -12.07 -5.68 1.01
CA VAL A 109 -13.18 -6.42 1.61
C VAL A 109 -14.40 -6.30 0.69
N PRO A 110 -14.84 -7.39 0.04
CA PRO A 110 -16.07 -7.39 -0.74
C PRO A 110 -17.27 -7.03 0.14
N PRO A 111 -18.20 -6.18 -0.35
CA PRO A 111 -19.42 -5.90 0.39
C PRO A 111 -20.39 -7.08 0.30
N ALA A 112 -21.41 -7.09 1.17
CA ALA A 112 -22.45 -8.12 1.15
C ALA A 112 -23.19 -8.22 -0.20
N ASN A 113 -23.32 -7.09 -0.91
CA ASN A 113 -23.87 -7.02 -2.26
C ASN A 113 -22.80 -6.44 -3.22
N PRO A 114 -21.96 -7.30 -3.83
CA PRO A 114 -20.94 -6.87 -4.79
C PRO A 114 -21.56 -6.19 -6.01
N SER A 115 -21.00 -5.06 -6.40
CA SER A 115 -21.33 -4.43 -7.68
C SER A 115 -20.91 -5.33 -8.84
N ALA A 116 -21.74 -5.37 -9.89
CA ALA A 116 -21.40 -6.03 -11.15
C ALA A 116 -20.33 -5.28 -11.95
N GLN A 117 -20.08 -4.00 -11.63
CA GLN A 117 -18.99 -3.25 -12.25
C GLN A 117 -17.69 -3.45 -11.46
N PRO A 118 -16.55 -3.62 -12.14
CA PRO A 118 -15.26 -3.71 -11.49
C PRO A 118 -14.76 -2.34 -11.02
N VAL A 119 -13.79 -2.35 -10.10
CA VAL A 119 -13.04 -1.15 -9.68
C VAL A 119 -12.37 -0.51 -10.89
N ARG A 120 -12.31 0.82 -10.91
CA ARG A 120 -11.77 1.59 -12.04
C ARG A 120 -10.47 2.29 -11.68
N ALA A 121 -9.67 2.60 -12.70
CA ALA A 121 -8.50 3.44 -12.55
C ALA A 121 -8.87 4.81 -11.93
N ASN A 122 -8.04 5.28 -11.02
CA ASN A 122 -8.16 6.51 -10.24
C ASN A 122 -9.41 6.57 -9.35
N GLN A 123 -10.03 5.43 -9.09
CA GLN A 123 -11.11 5.36 -8.13
C GLN A 123 -10.59 5.60 -6.70
N VAL A 124 -11.38 6.30 -5.91
CA VAL A 124 -11.16 6.46 -4.47
C VAL A 124 -12.01 5.44 -3.71
N ILE A 125 -11.39 4.71 -2.78
CA ILE A 125 -12.03 3.79 -1.86
C ILE A 125 -11.92 4.36 -0.46
N GLU A 126 -13.04 4.41 0.25
CA GLU A 126 -13.02 4.77 1.67
C GLU A 126 -12.54 3.56 2.48
N GLY A 127 -11.42 3.74 3.18
CA GLY A 127 -10.87 2.75 4.10
C GLY A 127 -11.70 2.73 5.37
N ASN A 128 -12.30 1.58 5.68
CA ASN A 128 -13.10 1.42 6.88
C ASN A 128 -12.20 1.03 8.05
N ARG A 129 -12.20 1.87 9.10
CA ARG A 129 -11.68 1.66 10.47
C ARG A 129 -10.46 0.74 10.59
N VAL A 130 -9.30 1.34 10.82
CA VAL A 130 -8.07 0.63 11.26
C VAL A 130 -8.39 -0.23 12.49
N THR A 131 -8.03 -1.52 12.44
CA THR A 131 -8.17 -2.44 13.58
C THR A 131 -7.53 -1.81 14.81
N VAL A 132 -8.29 -1.75 15.92
CA VAL A 132 -7.86 -1.14 17.19
C VAL A 132 -6.45 -1.64 17.55
N GLU A 133 -5.49 -0.72 17.62
CA GLU A 133 -4.08 -1.04 17.87
C GLU A 133 -3.89 -1.43 19.34
N ILE A 134 -2.98 -2.40 19.63
CA ILE A 134 -2.60 -2.76 21.02
C ILE A 134 -2.12 -1.53 21.80
N ASN A 135 -1.54 -0.53 21.13
CA ASN A 135 -1.17 0.75 21.75
C ASN A 135 -2.36 1.39 22.49
N THR A 136 -3.56 1.33 21.91
CA THR A 136 -4.77 1.85 22.53
C THR A 136 -5.15 1.05 23.78
N VAL A 137 -5.02 -0.28 23.72
CA VAL A 137 -5.27 -1.16 24.87
C VAL A 137 -4.23 -0.93 25.99
N PHE A 138 -2.96 -0.75 25.64
CA PHE A 138 -1.89 -0.46 26.60
C PHE A 138 -2.06 0.91 27.24
N GLN A 139 -2.43 1.95 26.47
CA GLN A 139 -2.75 3.27 27.00
C GLN A 139 -3.97 3.24 27.91
N GLN A 140 -5.01 2.48 27.56
CA GLN A 140 -6.17 2.28 28.43
C GLN A 140 -5.79 1.53 29.71
N LEU A 141 -4.95 0.50 29.63
CA LEU A 141 -4.48 -0.25 30.80
C LEU A 141 -3.64 0.63 31.73
N VAL A 142 -2.67 1.39 31.20
CA VAL A 142 -1.86 2.33 31.99
C VAL A 142 -2.74 3.42 32.61
N SER A 143 -3.73 3.93 31.88
CA SER A 143 -4.68 4.91 32.40
C SER A 143 -5.48 4.36 33.59
N VAL A 144 -5.99 3.12 33.49
CA VAL A 144 -6.72 2.47 34.58
C VAL A 144 -5.78 2.19 35.77
N LEU A 145 -4.58 1.67 35.51
CA LEU A 145 -3.58 1.42 36.55
C LEU A 145 -3.11 2.71 37.24
N SER A 146 -3.04 3.83 36.52
CA SER A 146 -2.68 5.14 37.08
C SER A 146 -3.78 5.79 37.91
N GLN A 147 -5.03 5.34 37.75
CA GLN A 147 -6.16 5.76 38.60
C GLN A 147 -6.24 4.98 39.92
N ILE A 148 -5.45 3.92 40.06
CA ILE A 148 -5.29 3.20 41.32
C ILE A 148 -3.99 3.69 41.98
N GLU A 149 -4.05 4.87 42.59
CA GLU A 149 -3.00 5.34 43.50
C GLU A 149 -2.97 4.44 44.75
N PRO A 150 -1.79 3.95 45.17
CA PRO A 150 -1.66 3.27 46.46
C PRO A 150 -1.72 4.30 47.59
N ALA A 151 -2.52 4.02 48.62
CA ALA A 151 -2.45 4.67 49.92
C ALA A 151 -1.21 4.22 50.71
#